data_AF-A0A0P7B688-F1
#
_entry.id   AF-A0A0P7B688-F1
#
_cell.length_a   1.000
_cell.length_b   1.000
_cell.length_c   1.000
_cell.angle_alpha   90.00
_cell.angle_beta   90.00
_cell.angle_gamma   90.00
#
_symmetry.space_group_name_H-M   'P 1'
#
loop_
_entity.id
_entity.type
_entity.pdbx_description
1 polymer ?
#
loop_
_entity_poly.entity_id
_entity_poly.type
_entity_poly.pdbx_seq_one_letter_code
_entity_poly.pdbx_strand_id
1 'polypeptide(L)'
;MPSPQAFSEEAIAKVTRTDEDALDGMIRDIRPALYTRIRRVSSNSSIGKLDTLPTELLLFTLNLLDFQSWSRFSQVSLRGKETIESLPPYTDVMKYAPETLTALGKTRLLQHHSALLLQQTLRSDKCASCLDLGFFLFLVTCERVCYGCLMRNQALWVTTPNTIKKCFHLTDEHLKRLPVMYSIPGVYHVWFRVSRNRVYRLVSVKQAIKLAIEIHGGIENVKDLLPPINDESLTMKRFAIFKYFHETPLEPPGVDMSTLPPGSSDDVVWNEFCGVASMRFPVVSGTVADRGCLCQGCEVVCKDHDRKRIPDNVISALVPPEASAQRVLSARAFRLHSRDGFLEHIKNCYGARKILDN
;
A
#
# COMPACT_ATOMS: atom_id res chain seq x y z
N MET A 1 -11.63 36.43 -21.30
CA MET A 1 -10.87 35.95 -20.11
C MET A 1 -11.45 34.62 -19.70
N PRO A 2 -10.64 33.57 -19.52
CA PRO A 2 -11.16 32.28 -19.05
C PRO A 2 -11.82 32.43 -17.67
N SER A 3 -12.83 31.63 -17.39
CA SER A 3 -13.46 31.61 -16.06
C SER A 3 -12.43 31.13 -15.01
N PRO A 4 -12.56 31.53 -13.73
CA PRO A 4 -11.66 31.07 -12.67
C PRO A 4 -11.53 29.55 -12.59
N GLN A 5 -12.61 28.81 -12.87
CA GLN A 5 -12.61 27.35 -12.95
C GLN A 5 -11.82 26.80 -14.14
N ALA A 6 -11.94 27.43 -15.31
CA ALA A 6 -11.18 27.02 -16.49
C ALA A 6 -9.66 27.26 -16.29
N PHE A 7 -9.29 28.38 -15.65
CA PHE A 7 -7.89 28.67 -15.31
C PHE A 7 -7.34 27.66 -14.29
N SER A 8 -8.13 27.24 -13.29
CA SER A 8 -7.69 26.23 -12.31
C SER A 8 -7.46 24.86 -12.94
N GLU A 9 -8.29 24.43 -13.90
CA GLU A 9 -8.13 23.15 -14.58
C GLU A 9 -6.93 23.14 -15.55
N GLU A 10 -6.70 24.23 -16.27
CA GLU A 10 -5.53 24.37 -17.15
C GLU A 10 -4.22 24.38 -16.33
N ALA A 11 -4.21 25.09 -15.20
CA ALA A 11 -3.07 25.10 -14.28
C ALA A 11 -2.79 23.72 -13.70
N ILE A 12 -3.82 22.99 -13.23
CA ILE A 12 -3.68 21.59 -12.78
C ILE A 12 -3.03 20.76 -13.89
N ALA A 13 -3.57 20.80 -15.11
CA ALA A 13 -3.08 19.97 -16.21
C ALA A 13 -1.60 20.27 -16.55
N LYS A 14 -1.19 21.54 -16.54
CA LYS A 14 0.20 21.96 -16.82
C LYS A 14 1.22 21.46 -15.81
N VAL A 15 0.85 21.36 -14.53
CA VAL A 15 1.78 20.98 -13.44
C VAL A 15 1.54 19.57 -12.89
N THR A 16 0.56 18.85 -13.42
CA THR A 16 0.33 17.44 -13.08
C THR A 16 1.32 16.59 -13.84
N ARG A 17 1.98 15.70 -13.11
CA ARG A 17 2.81 14.64 -13.69
C ARG A 17 1.94 13.61 -14.37
N THR A 18 2.17 13.40 -15.67
CA THR A 18 1.49 12.41 -16.49
C THR A 18 2.27 11.10 -16.62
N ASP A 19 3.52 11.06 -16.11
CA ASP A 19 4.35 9.87 -16.10
C ASP A 19 3.91 8.91 -14.98
N GLU A 20 2.99 7.99 -15.31
CA GLU A 20 2.72 6.86 -14.40
C GLU A 20 4.00 6.03 -14.12
N ASP A 21 5.00 6.13 -15.01
CA ASP A 21 6.36 5.60 -14.84
C ASP A 21 7.00 5.95 -13.49
N ALA A 22 6.63 7.09 -12.89
CA ALA A 22 7.10 7.50 -11.57
C ALA A 22 6.61 6.57 -10.43
N LEU A 23 5.46 5.94 -10.63
CA LEU A 23 4.77 5.08 -9.67
C LEU A 23 4.74 3.61 -10.12
N ASP A 24 5.51 3.26 -11.15
CA ASP A 24 5.71 1.90 -11.69
C ASP A 24 6.34 0.91 -10.72
N GLY A 25 6.53 1.32 -9.48
CA GLY A 25 7.23 0.55 -8.48
C GLY A 25 6.51 -0.71 -8.01
N MET A 26 5.21 -0.79 -8.26
CA MET A 26 4.27 -1.67 -7.58
C MET A 26 3.61 -2.66 -8.55
N ILE A 27 2.74 -3.55 -8.02
CA ILE A 27 1.90 -4.40 -8.87
C ILE A 27 1.02 -3.52 -9.78
N ARG A 28 1.11 -3.78 -11.08
CA ARG A 28 0.39 -3.10 -12.16
C ARG A 28 0.02 -4.06 -13.29
N ASP A 29 -0.62 -3.55 -14.34
CA ASP A 29 -1.03 -4.30 -15.54
C ASP A 29 -1.86 -5.56 -15.22
N ILE A 30 -2.63 -5.46 -14.14
CA ILE A 30 -3.52 -6.53 -13.69
C ILE A 30 -4.84 -6.38 -14.45
N ARG A 31 -5.24 -7.45 -15.14
CA ARG A 31 -6.57 -7.49 -15.77
C ARG A 31 -7.65 -7.30 -14.69
N PRO A 32 -8.61 -6.37 -14.89
CA PRO A 32 -9.66 -6.14 -13.91
C PRO A 32 -10.51 -7.41 -13.74
N ALA A 33 -10.96 -7.65 -12.51
CA ALA A 33 -11.96 -8.67 -12.25
C ALA A 33 -13.23 -8.35 -13.06
N LEU A 34 -13.86 -9.40 -13.60
CA LEU A 34 -15.08 -9.27 -14.36
C LEU A 34 -16.24 -9.86 -13.57
N TYR A 35 -17.39 -9.21 -13.65
CA TYR A 35 -18.64 -9.80 -13.21
C TYR A 35 -18.88 -11.13 -13.92
N THR A 36 -19.51 -12.06 -13.22
CA THR A 36 -19.82 -13.37 -13.79
C THR A 36 -20.83 -13.20 -14.93
N ARG A 37 -20.51 -13.72 -16.13
CA ARG A 37 -21.35 -13.57 -17.34
C ARG A 37 -22.71 -14.29 -17.27
N ILE A 38 -22.93 -15.15 -16.29
CA ILE A 38 -24.18 -15.89 -16.08
C ILE A 38 -25.27 -14.90 -15.62
N ARG A 39 -26.06 -14.36 -16.54
CA ARG A 39 -27.17 -13.42 -16.23
C ARG A 39 -28.53 -14.12 -16.05
N ARG A 40 -28.55 -15.42 -15.78
CA ARG A 40 -29.79 -16.15 -15.59
C ARG A 40 -30.39 -15.73 -14.26
N VAL A 41 -31.44 -14.92 -14.29
CA VAL A 41 -32.33 -14.71 -13.16
C VAL A 41 -33.29 -15.89 -13.16
N SER A 42 -33.33 -16.66 -12.08
CA SER A 42 -34.33 -17.71 -11.88
C SER A 42 -35.13 -17.36 -10.64
N SER A 43 -36.40 -17.01 -10.83
CA SER A 43 -37.35 -16.74 -9.74
C SER A 43 -37.50 -17.91 -8.76
N ASN A 44 -37.05 -19.11 -9.16
CA ASN A 44 -37.16 -20.34 -8.38
C ASN A 44 -35.82 -20.77 -7.75
N SER A 45 -34.78 -19.92 -7.80
CA SER A 45 -33.49 -20.24 -7.16
C SER A 45 -33.54 -19.97 -5.65
N SER A 46 -32.92 -20.86 -4.87
CA SER A 46 -32.87 -20.82 -3.41
C SER A 46 -31.41 -20.91 -2.94
N ILE A 47 -31.08 -20.28 -1.82
CA ILE A 47 -29.80 -20.49 -1.10
C ILE A 47 -29.93 -21.60 -0.03
N GLY A 48 -30.97 -22.43 -0.15
CA GLY A 48 -31.24 -23.57 0.72
C GLY A 48 -31.66 -23.13 2.12
N LYS A 49 -31.08 -23.75 3.15
CA LYS A 49 -31.39 -23.45 4.55
C LYS A 49 -31.10 -22.01 4.95
N LEU A 50 -30.25 -21.29 4.22
CA LEU A 50 -30.00 -19.87 4.49
C LEU A 50 -31.21 -18.98 4.19
N ASP A 51 -32.17 -19.45 3.41
CA ASP A 51 -33.44 -18.74 3.16
C ASP A 51 -34.32 -18.62 4.40
N THR A 52 -34.04 -19.39 5.47
CA THR A 52 -34.77 -19.30 6.73
C THR A 52 -34.23 -18.20 7.65
N LEU A 53 -33.09 -17.59 7.33
CA LEU A 53 -32.53 -16.49 8.10
C LEU A 53 -33.27 -15.18 7.80
N PRO A 54 -33.59 -14.36 8.83
CA PRO A 54 -33.94 -12.97 8.64
C PRO A 54 -32.90 -12.26 7.77
N THR A 55 -33.34 -11.33 6.92
CA THR A 55 -32.48 -10.65 5.94
C THR A 55 -31.28 -9.96 6.61
N GLU A 56 -31.48 -9.37 7.78
CA GLU A 56 -30.44 -8.70 8.55
C GLU A 56 -29.34 -9.68 8.98
N LEU A 57 -29.72 -10.87 9.47
CA LEU A 57 -28.77 -11.89 9.91
C LEU A 57 -28.03 -12.50 8.71
N LEU A 58 -28.71 -12.69 7.58
CA LEU A 58 -28.08 -13.12 6.34
C LEU A 58 -27.03 -12.10 5.88
N LEU A 59 -27.40 -10.83 5.77
CA LEU A 59 -26.50 -9.76 5.33
C LEU A 59 -25.32 -9.57 6.29
N PHE A 60 -25.56 -9.62 7.60
CA PHE A 60 -24.50 -9.56 8.61
C PHE A 60 -23.51 -10.73 8.44
N THR A 61 -24.03 -11.95 8.31
CA THR A 61 -23.21 -13.15 8.09
C THR A 61 -22.37 -13.03 6.83
N LEU A 62 -22.98 -12.60 5.72
CA LEU A 62 -22.26 -12.42 4.45
C LEU A 62 -21.15 -11.37 4.58
N ASN A 63 -21.36 -10.28 5.30
CA ASN A 63 -20.34 -9.24 5.50
C ASN A 63 -19.12 -9.69 6.33
N LEU A 64 -19.23 -10.80 7.07
CA LEU A 64 -18.11 -11.40 7.81
C LEU A 64 -17.22 -12.30 6.93
N LEU A 65 -17.72 -12.72 5.76
CA LEU A 65 -16.99 -13.64 4.88
C LEU A 65 -15.87 -12.92 4.11
N ASP A 66 -14.83 -13.69 3.80
CA ASP A 66 -13.76 -13.28 2.91
C ASP A 66 -14.18 -13.36 1.42
N PHE A 67 -13.43 -12.70 0.55
CA PHE A 67 -13.74 -12.68 -0.89
C PHE A 67 -13.70 -14.05 -1.56
N GLN A 68 -12.86 -14.98 -1.08
CA GLN A 68 -12.84 -16.34 -1.63
C GLN A 68 -14.13 -17.09 -1.26
N SER A 69 -14.58 -16.96 -0.02
CA SER A 69 -15.86 -17.49 0.44
C SER A 69 -17.04 -16.90 -0.32
N TRP A 70 -17.06 -15.60 -0.60
CA TRP A 70 -18.04 -14.96 -1.48
C TRP A 70 -18.02 -15.51 -2.91
N SER A 71 -16.83 -15.63 -3.50
CA SER A 71 -16.68 -16.17 -4.85
C SER A 71 -17.18 -17.61 -4.95
N ARG A 72 -16.92 -18.44 -3.93
CA ARG A 72 -17.47 -19.80 -3.86
C ARG A 72 -18.97 -19.78 -3.68
N PHE A 73 -19.49 -18.97 -2.76
CA PHE A 73 -20.93 -18.88 -2.49
C PHE A 73 -21.72 -18.38 -3.70
N SER A 74 -21.20 -17.43 -4.47
CA SER A 74 -21.86 -16.94 -5.70
C SER A 74 -21.89 -17.99 -6.83
N GLN A 75 -21.13 -19.08 -6.72
CA GLN A 75 -21.10 -20.17 -7.69
C GLN A 75 -22.05 -21.33 -7.34
N VAL A 76 -22.62 -21.38 -6.13
CA VAL A 76 -23.47 -22.52 -5.72
C VAL A 76 -24.93 -22.38 -6.13
N SER A 77 -25.43 -21.16 -6.30
CA SER A 77 -26.82 -20.90 -6.71
C SER A 77 -26.97 -19.52 -7.35
N LEU A 78 -28.02 -19.34 -8.19
CA LEU A 78 -28.31 -18.05 -8.82
C LEU A 78 -28.75 -17.01 -7.78
N ARG A 79 -29.58 -17.41 -6.80
CA ARG A 79 -29.96 -16.52 -5.69
C ARG A 79 -28.76 -16.10 -4.84
N GLY A 80 -27.83 -17.02 -4.55
CA GLY A 80 -26.61 -16.70 -3.81
C GLY A 80 -25.72 -15.72 -4.56
N LYS A 81 -25.60 -15.92 -5.88
CA LYS A 81 -24.94 -14.97 -6.77
C LYS A 81 -25.56 -13.58 -6.70
N GLU A 82 -26.88 -13.47 -6.93
CA GLU A 82 -27.61 -12.20 -6.89
C GLU A 82 -27.49 -11.51 -5.52
N THR A 83 -27.52 -12.30 -4.45
CA THR A 83 -27.33 -11.79 -3.09
C THR A 83 -25.95 -11.16 -2.93
N ILE A 84 -24.86 -11.82 -3.35
CA ILE A 84 -23.50 -11.25 -3.27
C ILE A 84 -23.33 -10.05 -4.21
N GLU A 85 -23.78 -10.15 -5.45
CA GLU A 85 -23.58 -9.08 -6.44
C GLU A 85 -24.37 -7.79 -6.10
N SER A 86 -25.41 -7.90 -5.26
CA SER A 86 -26.18 -6.76 -4.73
C SER A 86 -25.60 -6.16 -3.44
N LEU A 87 -24.58 -6.77 -2.83
CA LEU A 87 -23.96 -6.22 -1.61
C LEU A 87 -23.13 -4.97 -1.95
N PRO A 88 -23.34 -3.84 -1.25
CA PRO A 88 -22.57 -2.61 -1.50
C PRO A 88 -21.04 -2.79 -1.45
N PRO A 89 -20.44 -3.55 -0.49
CA PRO A 89 -19.00 -3.78 -0.51
C PRO A 89 -18.51 -4.51 -1.76
N TYR A 90 -19.30 -5.44 -2.31
CA TYR A 90 -18.96 -6.12 -3.55
C TYR A 90 -19.03 -5.15 -4.74
N THR A 91 -20.16 -4.44 -4.88
CA THR A 91 -20.41 -3.51 -5.98
C THR A 91 -19.37 -2.39 -6.00
N ASP A 92 -19.05 -1.78 -4.86
CA ASP A 92 -18.07 -0.69 -4.75
C ASP A 92 -16.68 -1.17 -5.18
N VAL A 93 -16.22 -2.30 -4.67
CA VAL A 93 -14.89 -2.83 -5.01
C VAL A 93 -14.81 -3.22 -6.47
N MET A 94 -15.82 -3.91 -7.01
CA MET A 94 -15.88 -4.26 -8.43
C MET A 94 -15.94 -3.03 -9.35
N LYS A 95 -16.56 -1.93 -8.90
CA LYS A 95 -16.67 -0.69 -9.67
C LYS A 95 -15.38 0.13 -9.64
N TYR A 96 -14.76 0.27 -8.47
CA TYR A 96 -13.69 1.24 -8.26
C TYR A 96 -12.28 0.62 -8.20
N ALA A 97 -12.15 -0.66 -7.84
CA ALA A 97 -10.86 -1.35 -7.74
C ALA A 97 -10.92 -2.83 -8.16
N PRO A 98 -11.47 -3.17 -9.35
CA PRO A 98 -11.56 -4.56 -9.81
C PRO A 98 -10.20 -5.23 -10.02
N GLU A 99 -9.15 -4.46 -10.34
CA GLU A 99 -7.77 -4.96 -10.45
C GLU A 99 -7.25 -5.45 -9.10
N THR A 100 -7.67 -4.84 -8.00
CA THR A 100 -7.27 -5.25 -6.65
C THR A 100 -7.78 -6.65 -6.32
N LEU A 101 -9.00 -7.01 -6.72
CA LEU A 101 -9.51 -8.37 -6.54
C LEU A 101 -8.71 -9.40 -7.34
N THR A 102 -8.36 -9.08 -8.59
CA THR A 102 -7.50 -9.96 -9.38
C THR A 102 -6.10 -10.07 -8.76
N ALA A 103 -5.53 -8.97 -8.23
CA ALA A 103 -4.24 -8.99 -7.55
C ALA A 103 -4.28 -9.84 -6.28
N LEU A 104 -5.29 -9.66 -5.43
CA LEU A 104 -5.51 -10.51 -4.25
C LEU A 104 -5.68 -11.99 -4.62
N GLY A 105 -6.35 -12.28 -5.74
CA GLY A 105 -6.49 -13.64 -6.26
C GLY A 105 -5.16 -14.26 -6.69
N LYS A 106 -4.40 -13.55 -7.54
CA LYS A 106 -3.08 -13.98 -8.01
C LYS A 106 -2.07 -14.16 -6.87
N THR A 107 -2.20 -13.35 -5.83
CA THR A 107 -1.33 -13.37 -4.66
C THR A 107 -1.80 -14.32 -3.55
N ARG A 108 -2.92 -15.02 -3.76
CA ARG A 108 -3.59 -15.94 -2.83
C ARG A 108 -4.03 -15.32 -1.50
N LEU A 109 -4.36 -14.03 -1.52
CA LEU A 109 -4.79 -13.26 -0.36
C LEU A 109 -6.31 -13.12 -0.23
N LEU A 110 -7.12 -13.54 -1.21
CA LEU A 110 -8.59 -13.41 -1.16
C LEU A 110 -9.23 -14.02 0.09
N GLN A 111 -8.67 -15.10 0.62
CA GLN A 111 -9.16 -15.81 1.81
C GLN A 111 -8.84 -15.11 3.14
N HIS A 112 -8.03 -14.06 3.11
CA HIS A 112 -7.54 -13.35 4.31
C HIS A 112 -8.21 -12.00 4.52
N HIS A 113 -9.05 -11.55 3.58
CA HIS A 113 -9.66 -10.22 3.63
C HIS A 113 -11.15 -10.29 3.36
N SER A 114 -11.92 -9.68 4.25
CA SER A 114 -13.34 -9.43 4.03
C SER A 114 -13.53 -8.29 3.01
N ALA A 115 -14.66 -8.33 2.33
CA ALA A 115 -15.00 -7.25 1.42
C ALA A 115 -15.36 -5.94 2.11
N LEU A 116 -15.94 -6.04 3.32
CA LEU A 116 -16.20 -4.88 4.15
C LEU A 116 -14.89 -4.14 4.47
N LEU A 117 -13.82 -4.86 4.82
CA LEU A 117 -12.51 -4.26 5.06
C LEU A 117 -12.02 -3.50 3.82
N LEU A 118 -12.07 -4.11 2.64
CA LEU A 118 -11.59 -3.46 1.43
C LEU A 118 -12.45 -2.26 1.02
N GLN A 119 -13.77 -2.31 1.23
CA GLN A 119 -14.66 -1.18 1.02
C GLN A 119 -14.38 -0.04 2.01
N GLN A 120 -14.15 -0.34 3.28
CA GLN A 120 -13.75 0.67 4.27
C GLN A 120 -12.41 1.31 3.87
N THR A 121 -11.45 0.50 3.42
CA THR A 121 -10.17 1.02 2.92
C THR A 121 -10.37 1.89 1.67
N LEU A 122 -11.29 1.56 0.75
CA LEU A 122 -11.63 2.41 -0.40
C LEU A 122 -12.15 3.79 0.04
N ARG A 123 -12.94 3.84 1.09
CA ARG A 123 -13.60 5.06 1.59
C ARG A 123 -12.74 5.89 2.56
N SER A 124 -11.65 5.32 3.06
CA SER A 124 -10.64 6.05 3.83
C SER A 124 -9.63 6.70 2.89
N ASP A 125 -9.14 7.89 3.23
CA ASP A 125 -8.06 8.58 2.51
C ASP A 125 -6.71 8.50 3.25
N LYS A 126 -6.71 8.08 4.53
CA LYS A 126 -5.55 8.15 5.41
C LYS A 126 -4.62 6.94 5.28
N CYS A 127 -3.32 7.21 5.33
CA CYS A 127 -2.27 6.23 5.45
C CYS A 127 -2.28 5.63 6.86
N ALA A 128 -2.30 4.31 6.95
CA ALA A 128 -2.28 3.55 8.22
C ALA A 128 -0.98 3.72 9.04
N SER A 129 0.03 4.42 8.50
CA SER A 129 1.33 4.62 9.15
C SER A 129 1.54 6.07 9.58
N CYS A 130 1.55 7.02 8.64
CA CYS A 130 1.80 8.43 8.94
C CYS A 130 0.55 9.32 9.00
N LEU A 131 -0.64 8.76 8.77
CA LEU A 131 -1.93 9.47 8.76
C LEU A 131 -2.09 10.55 7.66
N ASP A 132 -1.09 10.79 6.81
CA ASP A 132 -1.24 11.57 5.57
C ASP A 132 -2.11 10.85 4.52
N LEU A 133 -2.35 11.48 3.38
CA LEU A 133 -3.04 10.83 2.25
C LEU A 133 -2.29 9.58 1.74
N GLY A 134 -3.03 8.49 1.59
CA GLY A 134 -2.54 7.24 1.00
C GLY A 134 -3.30 6.88 -0.26
N PHE A 135 -2.57 6.51 -1.32
CA PHE A 135 -3.17 6.07 -2.59
C PHE A 135 -2.61 4.73 -3.05
N PHE A 136 -2.12 3.94 -2.10
CA PHE A 136 -1.65 2.59 -2.32
C PHE A 136 -2.31 1.67 -1.31
N LEU A 137 -2.48 0.41 -1.71
CA LEU A 137 -2.92 -0.65 -0.83
C LEU A 137 -1.74 -1.58 -0.56
N PHE A 138 -1.42 -1.81 0.70
CA PHE A 138 -0.55 -2.91 1.09
C PHE A 138 -1.38 -4.19 1.16
N LEU A 139 -1.16 -5.10 0.22
CA LEU A 139 -2.07 -6.22 -0.04
C LEU A 139 -2.18 -7.19 1.13
N VAL A 140 -1.08 -7.42 1.86
CA VAL A 140 -1.03 -8.46 2.92
C VAL A 140 -1.94 -8.15 4.09
N THR A 141 -2.20 -6.87 4.37
CA THR A 141 -3.04 -6.42 5.50
C THR A 141 -4.25 -5.59 5.06
N CYS A 142 -4.41 -5.34 3.75
CA CYS A 142 -5.39 -4.40 3.21
C CYS A 142 -5.33 -2.99 3.84
N GLU A 143 -4.15 -2.57 4.30
CA GLU A 143 -3.91 -1.23 4.83
C GLU A 143 -3.67 -0.22 3.68
N ARG A 144 -4.34 0.94 3.74
CA ARG A 144 -4.05 2.08 2.86
C ARG A 144 -2.76 2.74 3.30
N VAL A 145 -1.87 3.04 2.36
CA VAL A 145 -0.54 3.57 2.65
C VAL A 145 -0.11 4.62 1.62
N CYS A 146 0.76 5.55 2.03
CA CYS A 146 1.41 6.50 1.14
C CYS A 146 2.72 5.93 0.58
N TYR A 147 3.22 6.51 -0.52
CA TYR A 147 4.47 6.07 -1.14
C TYR A 147 5.67 6.16 -0.17
N GLY A 148 5.75 7.26 0.60
CA GLY A 148 6.83 7.46 1.58
C GLY A 148 6.87 6.38 2.65
N CYS A 149 5.72 5.94 3.16
CA CYS A 149 5.66 4.85 4.13
C CYS A 149 5.98 3.49 3.50
N LEU A 150 5.55 3.20 2.26
CA LEU A 150 5.96 1.96 1.57
C LEU A 150 7.49 1.87 1.42
N MET A 151 8.13 3.01 1.16
CA MET A 151 9.58 3.12 1.00
C MET A 151 10.33 2.94 2.33
N ARG A 152 9.82 3.51 3.42
CA ARG A 152 10.59 3.71 4.67
C ARG A 152 10.12 2.89 5.86
N ASN A 153 8.85 2.54 5.93
CA ASN A 153 8.33 1.81 7.08
C ASN A 153 8.51 0.31 6.85
N GLN A 154 9.42 -0.30 7.60
CA GLN A 154 9.72 -1.73 7.54
C GLN A 154 8.52 -2.59 7.95
N ALA A 155 7.55 -2.04 8.69
CA ALA A 155 6.30 -2.73 9.02
C ALA A 155 5.47 -3.05 7.75
N LEU A 156 5.68 -2.30 6.66
CA LEU A 156 5.05 -2.50 5.36
C LEU A 156 5.92 -3.33 4.40
N TRP A 157 6.96 -3.99 4.91
CA TRP A 157 7.80 -4.87 4.12
C TRP A 157 7.29 -6.32 4.15
N VAL A 158 7.69 -7.04 3.12
CA VAL A 158 7.51 -8.49 3.03
C VAL A 158 8.86 -9.17 2.82
N THR A 159 9.01 -10.37 3.34
CA THR A 159 10.22 -11.17 3.17
C THR A 159 9.90 -12.66 3.11
N THR A 160 10.91 -13.49 2.88
CA THR A 160 10.69 -14.94 2.80
C THR A 160 10.47 -15.55 4.19
N PRO A 161 9.63 -16.60 4.32
CA PRO A 161 9.49 -17.38 5.54
C PRO A 161 10.85 -17.79 6.14
N ASN A 162 11.79 -18.23 5.32
CA ASN A 162 13.12 -18.65 5.79
C ASN A 162 13.92 -17.51 6.43
N THR A 163 13.78 -16.28 5.92
CA THR A 163 14.38 -15.09 6.53
C THR A 163 13.80 -14.86 7.92
N ILE A 164 12.47 -14.93 8.06
CA ILE A 164 11.77 -14.79 9.34
C ILE A 164 12.16 -15.88 10.34
N LYS A 165 12.22 -17.16 9.91
CA LYS A 165 12.64 -18.27 10.78
C LYS A 165 14.00 -18.01 11.40
N LYS A 166 14.96 -17.57 10.58
CA LYS A 166 16.32 -17.29 11.03
C LYS A 166 16.40 -16.05 11.90
N CYS A 167 15.68 -14.99 11.53
CA CYS A 167 15.70 -13.72 12.25
C CYS A 167 15.10 -13.82 13.66
N PHE A 168 14.04 -14.61 13.82
CA PHE A 168 13.26 -14.67 15.07
C PHE A 168 13.18 -16.06 15.68
N HIS A 169 14.05 -16.98 15.27
CA HIS A 169 14.11 -18.37 15.75
C HIS A 169 12.75 -19.09 15.73
N LEU A 170 11.96 -18.88 14.67
CA LEU A 170 10.63 -19.47 14.50
C LEU A 170 10.67 -20.81 13.75
N THR A 171 9.73 -21.70 14.08
CA THR A 171 9.55 -23.00 13.42
C THR A 171 8.61 -22.89 12.21
N ASP A 172 8.58 -23.90 11.34
CA ASP A 172 7.61 -23.95 10.25
C ASP A 172 6.17 -24.01 10.77
N GLU A 173 5.94 -24.62 11.93
CA GLU A 173 4.62 -24.70 12.56
C GLU A 173 4.12 -23.32 12.98
N HIS A 174 4.99 -22.50 13.58
CA HIS A 174 4.65 -21.12 13.91
C HIS A 174 4.25 -20.34 12.65
N LEU A 175 5.01 -20.50 11.56
CA LEU A 175 4.77 -19.74 10.33
C LEU A 175 3.49 -20.12 9.58
N LYS A 176 2.88 -21.28 9.85
CA LYS A 176 1.55 -21.62 9.31
C LYS A 176 0.46 -20.67 9.80
N ARG A 177 0.70 -19.95 10.91
CA ARG A 177 -0.22 -18.95 11.48
C ARG A 177 -0.23 -17.63 10.69
N LEU A 178 0.75 -17.41 9.82
CA LEU A 178 0.86 -16.17 9.04
C LEU A 178 0.21 -16.33 7.66
N PRO A 179 -0.50 -15.30 7.17
CA PRO A 179 -0.87 -15.21 5.75
C PRO A 179 0.39 -15.28 4.87
N VAL A 180 0.37 -16.17 3.88
CA VAL A 180 1.46 -16.31 2.90
C VAL A 180 1.02 -15.72 1.57
N MET A 181 1.67 -14.63 1.18
CA MET A 181 1.49 -14.01 -0.11
C MET A 181 2.36 -14.71 -1.17
N TYR A 182 1.80 -14.93 -2.36
CA TYR A 182 2.54 -15.39 -3.52
C TYR A 182 2.83 -14.19 -4.44
N SER A 183 4.10 -13.89 -4.70
CA SER A 183 4.45 -12.73 -5.52
C SER A 183 4.05 -12.92 -6.99
N ILE A 184 3.69 -11.82 -7.67
CA ILE A 184 3.50 -11.81 -9.11
C ILE A 184 4.87 -11.59 -9.77
N PRO A 185 5.29 -12.35 -10.78
CA PRO A 185 6.51 -12.02 -11.52
C PRO A 185 6.38 -10.68 -12.23
N GLY A 186 7.45 -9.87 -12.22
CA GLY A 186 7.43 -8.53 -12.78
C GLY A 186 8.67 -7.71 -12.45
N VAL A 187 8.67 -6.46 -12.93
CA VAL A 187 9.67 -5.45 -12.58
C VAL A 187 9.03 -4.51 -11.58
N TYR A 188 9.73 -4.31 -10.46
CA TYR A 188 9.33 -3.46 -9.37
C TYR A 188 10.36 -2.35 -9.21
N HIS A 189 9.93 -1.19 -8.74
CA HIS A 189 10.72 0.05 -8.70
C HIS A 189 10.29 0.96 -7.54
N VAL A 190 10.32 0.41 -6.33
CA VAL A 190 10.16 1.21 -5.11
C VAL A 190 11.56 1.44 -4.57
N TRP A 191 12.05 2.66 -4.72
CA TRP A 191 13.44 3.09 -4.50
C TRP A 191 14.46 2.55 -5.51
N PHE A 192 14.41 1.25 -5.80
CA PHE A 192 15.35 0.56 -6.69
C PHE A 192 14.62 -0.35 -7.68
N ARG A 193 15.19 -0.48 -8.88
CA ARG A 193 14.70 -1.43 -9.89
C ARG A 193 15.04 -2.87 -9.50
N VAL A 194 14.03 -3.71 -9.33
CA VAL A 194 14.15 -5.13 -9.03
C VAL A 194 13.34 -5.93 -10.03
N SER A 195 13.99 -6.84 -10.76
CA SER A 195 13.30 -7.79 -11.63
C SER A 195 13.10 -9.12 -10.90
N ARG A 196 11.88 -9.66 -10.92
CA ARG A 196 11.50 -10.93 -10.29
C ARG A 196 10.80 -11.81 -11.31
N ASN A 197 11.53 -12.77 -11.86
CA ASN A 197 11.00 -13.68 -12.90
C ASN A 197 10.34 -14.94 -12.34
N ARG A 198 10.35 -15.14 -11.02
CA ARG A 198 9.72 -16.29 -10.34
C ARG A 198 8.77 -15.85 -9.25
N VAL A 199 7.85 -16.74 -8.89
CA VAL A 199 6.94 -16.57 -7.76
C VAL A 199 7.68 -16.87 -6.46
N TYR A 200 7.56 -15.97 -5.49
CA TYR A 200 8.09 -16.12 -4.13
C TYR A 200 6.95 -16.25 -3.14
N ARG A 201 7.18 -17.07 -2.10
CA ARG A 201 6.33 -17.10 -0.91
C ARG A 201 6.84 -16.06 0.07
N LEU A 202 5.98 -15.13 0.45
CA LEU A 202 6.33 -13.96 1.25
C LEU A 202 5.37 -13.80 2.42
N VAL A 203 5.86 -13.23 3.51
CA VAL A 203 5.09 -12.92 4.73
C VAL A 203 5.35 -11.47 5.14
N SER A 204 4.38 -10.83 5.80
CA SER A 204 4.54 -9.49 6.37
C SER A 204 5.56 -9.50 7.52
N VAL A 205 6.48 -8.54 7.51
CA VAL A 205 7.43 -8.32 8.60
C VAL A 205 6.70 -7.93 9.89
N LYS A 206 5.73 -7.00 9.82
CA LYS A 206 4.90 -6.59 10.97
C LYS A 206 4.17 -7.76 11.62
N GLN A 207 3.52 -8.62 10.83
CA GLN A 207 2.82 -9.78 11.38
C GLN A 207 3.79 -10.82 11.95
N ALA A 208 4.96 -11.01 11.33
CA ALA A 208 6.00 -11.89 11.83
C ALA A 208 6.58 -11.43 13.17
N ILE A 209 6.83 -10.13 13.35
CA ILE A 209 7.28 -9.56 14.62
C ILE A 209 6.22 -9.76 15.71
N LYS A 210 4.94 -9.48 15.40
CA LYS A 210 3.83 -9.71 16.35
C LYS A 210 3.77 -11.17 16.80
N LEU A 211 3.92 -12.11 15.86
CA LEU A 211 3.98 -13.53 16.16
C LEU A 211 5.22 -13.89 17.00
N ALA A 212 6.38 -13.31 16.69
CA ALA A 212 7.61 -13.55 17.46
C ALA A 212 7.46 -13.09 18.91
N ILE A 213 6.87 -11.90 19.15
CA ILE A 213 6.60 -11.39 20.49
C ILE A 213 5.69 -12.33 21.26
N GLU A 214 4.64 -12.84 20.61
CA GLU A 214 3.72 -13.81 21.23
C GLU A 214 4.43 -15.11 21.61
N ILE A 215 5.24 -15.67 20.69
CA ILE A 215 5.94 -16.94 20.90
C ILE A 215 7.04 -16.83 21.96
N HIS A 216 7.79 -15.74 21.94
CA HIS A 216 8.91 -15.52 22.86
C HIS A 216 8.51 -14.81 24.15
N GLY A 217 7.23 -14.46 24.33
CA GLY A 217 6.70 -13.91 25.58
C GLY A 217 7.08 -12.46 25.87
N GLY A 218 7.41 -11.66 24.85
CA GLY A 218 7.71 -10.23 25.02
C GLY A 218 8.65 -9.65 23.97
N ILE A 219 8.64 -8.33 23.83
CA ILE A 219 9.49 -7.62 22.87
C ILE A 219 10.97 -7.63 23.29
N GLU A 220 11.27 -7.62 24.59
CA GLU A 220 12.66 -7.70 25.08
C GLU A 220 13.29 -9.04 24.71
N ASN A 221 12.58 -10.15 24.92
CA ASN A 221 13.06 -11.48 24.51
C ASN A 221 13.28 -11.59 22.99
N VAL A 222 12.50 -10.87 22.18
CA VAL A 222 12.72 -10.81 20.73
C VAL A 222 13.97 -9.99 20.40
N LYS A 223 14.23 -8.87 21.08
CA LYS A 223 15.46 -8.07 20.87
C LYS A 223 16.72 -8.89 21.16
N ASP A 224 16.69 -9.74 22.17
CA ASP A 224 17.80 -10.61 22.54
C ASP A 224 18.13 -11.69 21.49
N LEU A 225 17.25 -11.91 20.50
CA LEU A 225 17.49 -12.83 19.38
C LEU A 225 18.38 -12.22 18.30
N LEU A 226 18.60 -10.90 18.31
CA LEU A 226 19.47 -10.26 17.33
C LEU A 226 20.92 -10.77 17.54
N PRO A 227 21.54 -11.44 16.56
CA PRO A 227 22.91 -11.91 16.70
C PRO A 227 23.88 -10.74 16.92
N PRO A 228 25.08 -10.97 17.48
CA PRO A 228 26.09 -9.93 17.60
C PRO A 228 26.61 -9.48 16.21
N ILE A 229 27.09 -8.23 16.11
CA ILE A 229 27.57 -7.63 14.84
C ILE A 229 28.67 -8.49 14.17
N ASN A 230 29.51 -9.16 14.97
CA ASN A 230 30.66 -9.93 14.50
C ASN A 230 30.36 -11.44 14.36
N ASP A 231 29.10 -11.84 14.21
CA ASP A 231 28.74 -13.23 13.95
C ASP A 231 29.28 -13.68 12.57
N GLU A 232 30.34 -14.49 12.57
CA GLU A 232 30.99 -15.01 11.35
C GLU A 232 30.04 -15.83 10.46
N SER A 233 28.93 -16.34 11.00
CA SER A 233 27.94 -17.10 10.23
C SER A 233 27.00 -16.23 9.40
N LEU A 234 27.03 -14.90 9.60
CA LEU A 234 26.08 -13.96 9.00
C LEU A 234 26.80 -12.91 8.13
N THR A 235 26.30 -12.74 6.90
CA THR A 235 26.80 -11.64 6.06
C THR A 235 26.31 -10.30 6.61
N MET A 236 27.11 -9.24 6.45
CA MET A 236 26.72 -7.87 6.85
C MET A 236 25.36 -7.44 6.31
N LYS A 237 25.03 -7.83 5.06
CA LYS A 237 23.72 -7.57 4.46
C LYS A 237 22.59 -8.27 5.23
N ARG A 238 22.77 -9.52 5.66
CA ARG A 238 21.77 -10.25 6.45
C ARG A 238 21.66 -9.68 7.86
N PHE A 239 22.78 -9.37 8.49
CA PHE A 239 22.80 -8.71 9.80
C PHE A 239 21.99 -7.42 9.76
N ALA A 240 22.22 -6.57 8.76
CA ALA A 240 21.49 -5.33 8.59
C ALA A 240 19.98 -5.60 8.48
N ILE A 241 19.54 -6.51 7.60
CA ILE A 241 18.12 -6.89 7.48
C ILE A 241 17.53 -7.33 8.83
N PHE A 242 18.25 -8.15 9.61
CA PHE A 242 17.78 -8.60 10.91
C PHE A 242 17.64 -7.43 11.88
N LYS A 243 18.66 -6.57 11.97
CA LYS A 243 18.62 -5.35 12.79
C LYS A 243 17.39 -4.50 12.45
N TYR A 244 17.12 -4.27 11.16
CA TYR A 244 15.93 -3.54 10.72
C TYR A 244 14.62 -4.19 11.17
N PHE A 245 14.51 -5.50 11.09
CA PHE A 245 13.30 -6.20 11.54
C PHE A 245 13.10 -6.09 13.06
N HIS A 246 14.17 -6.12 13.85
CA HIS A 246 14.10 -5.94 15.31
C HIS A 246 13.78 -4.49 15.71
N GLU A 247 14.25 -3.50 14.94
CA GLU A 247 14.01 -2.07 15.18
C GLU A 247 12.70 -1.57 14.56
N THR A 248 11.95 -2.42 13.86
CA THR A 248 10.72 -2.03 13.15
C THR A 248 9.63 -1.59 14.12
N PRO A 249 9.07 -0.36 13.98
CA PRO A 249 7.97 0.08 14.82
C PRO A 249 6.68 -0.70 14.48
N LEU A 250 6.03 -1.26 15.49
CA LEU A 250 4.75 -1.96 15.33
C LEU A 250 3.56 -1.01 15.28
N GLU A 251 3.67 0.11 15.98
CA GLU A 251 2.67 1.16 16.01
C GLU A 251 2.91 2.18 14.89
N PRO A 252 1.83 2.76 14.33
CA PRO A 252 1.94 3.83 13.35
C PRO A 252 2.73 5.01 13.94
N PRO A 253 3.80 5.50 13.29
CA PRO A 253 4.53 6.66 13.79
C PRO A 253 3.67 7.94 13.81
N GLY A 254 2.58 8.00 13.04
CA GLY A 254 1.66 9.14 13.03
C GLY A 254 2.24 10.43 12.44
N VAL A 255 3.47 10.37 11.92
CA VAL A 255 4.21 11.50 11.37
C VAL A 255 4.86 11.12 10.05
N ASP A 256 5.13 12.13 9.22
CA ASP A 256 5.86 11.98 7.97
C ASP A 256 7.29 11.47 8.24
N MET A 257 7.55 10.21 7.92
CA MET A 257 8.87 9.61 8.16
C MET A 257 10.01 10.28 7.39
N SER A 258 9.72 11.10 6.38
CA SER A 258 10.75 11.85 5.66
C SER A 258 11.31 13.04 6.44
N THR A 259 10.62 13.52 7.48
CA THR A 259 11.01 14.68 8.29
C THR A 259 11.71 14.35 9.61
N LEU A 260 11.77 13.08 9.99
CA LEU A 260 12.50 12.63 11.18
C LEU A 260 14.01 12.97 11.07
N PRO A 261 14.77 12.99 12.17
CA PRO A 261 16.22 13.02 12.03
C PRO A 261 16.74 11.79 11.24
N PRO A 262 17.87 11.92 10.54
CA PRO A 262 18.67 10.77 10.10
C PRO A 262 18.93 9.83 11.28
N GLY A 263 18.50 8.57 11.18
CA GLY A 263 18.82 7.52 12.18
C GLY A 263 19.94 6.61 11.70
N SER A 264 20.32 5.59 12.49
CA SER A 264 21.16 4.47 12.00
C SER A 264 20.50 3.65 10.88
N SER A 265 19.23 3.97 10.59
CA SER A 265 18.39 3.44 9.51
C SER A 265 18.49 4.20 8.19
N ASP A 266 19.34 5.24 8.10
CA ASP A 266 19.61 5.94 6.83
C ASP A 266 20.58 5.15 5.93
N ASP A 267 21.22 4.09 6.45
CA ASP A 267 21.93 3.09 5.65
C ASP A 267 20.93 2.33 4.81
N VAL A 268 20.84 2.70 3.53
CA VAL A 268 19.90 2.13 2.56
C VAL A 268 20.05 0.61 2.48
N VAL A 269 19.26 -0.12 3.28
CA VAL A 269 19.17 -1.57 3.14
C VAL A 269 18.24 -1.87 1.98
N TRP A 270 18.82 -2.55 1.01
CA TRP A 270 18.12 -2.98 -0.18
C TRP A 270 16.99 -3.95 0.20
N ASN A 271 15.76 -3.44 0.25
CA ASN A 271 14.57 -4.27 0.34
C ASN A 271 14.37 -5.02 -0.98
N GLU A 272 14.76 -6.28 -0.95
CA GLU A 272 14.71 -7.21 -2.07
C GLU A 272 13.30 -7.36 -2.69
N PHE A 273 12.25 -7.07 -1.90
CA PHE A 273 10.86 -7.24 -2.25
C PHE A 273 10.07 -5.93 -2.19
N CYS A 274 10.75 -4.79 -2.38
CA CYS A 274 10.11 -3.49 -2.41
C CYS A 274 9.04 -3.44 -3.52
N GLY A 275 7.84 -2.96 -3.19
CA GLY A 275 6.73 -2.82 -4.15
C GLY A 275 5.94 -4.10 -4.46
N VAL A 276 6.50 -5.29 -4.23
CA VAL A 276 5.88 -6.57 -4.65
C VAL A 276 4.56 -6.89 -3.96
N ALA A 277 4.30 -6.25 -2.83
CA ALA A 277 3.12 -6.47 -1.98
C ALA A 277 2.19 -5.26 -1.95
N SER A 278 2.34 -4.34 -2.90
CA SER A 278 1.55 -3.11 -2.95
C SER A 278 1.05 -2.84 -4.36
N MET A 279 -0.02 -2.05 -4.46
CA MET A 279 -0.55 -1.57 -5.73
C MET A 279 -1.23 -0.21 -5.57
N ARG A 280 -1.43 0.50 -6.68
CA ARG A 280 -2.23 1.72 -6.74
C ARG A 280 -3.66 1.44 -6.28
N PHE A 281 -4.23 2.32 -5.48
CA PHE A 281 -5.55 2.13 -4.90
C PHE A 281 -6.28 3.47 -4.72
N PRO A 282 -7.43 3.67 -5.38
CA PRO A 282 -8.14 4.95 -5.35
C PRO A 282 -8.79 5.20 -3.99
N VAL A 283 -9.06 6.46 -3.69
CA VAL A 283 -9.95 6.89 -2.61
C VAL A 283 -11.33 7.16 -3.22
N VAL A 284 -12.39 6.66 -2.61
CA VAL A 284 -13.76 6.86 -3.09
C VAL A 284 -14.52 7.76 -2.12
N SER A 285 -15.00 8.90 -2.62
CA SER A 285 -15.89 9.80 -1.88
C SER A 285 -17.21 9.91 -2.63
N GLY A 286 -18.29 9.42 -2.00
CA GLY A 286 -19.59 9.27 -2.67
C GLY A 286 -19.49 8.35 -3.89
N THR A 287 -19.66 8.90 -5.09
CA THR A 287 -19.59 8.15 -6.35
C THR A 287 -18.30 8.40 -7.15
N VAL A 288 -17.42 9.27 -6.67
CA VAL A 288 -16.20 9.71 -7.34
C VAL A 288 -15.00 8.95 -6.81
N ALA A 289 -14.17 8.41 -7.70
CA ALA A 289 -12.89 7.80 -7.37
C ALA A 289 -11.74 8.75 -7.69
N ASP A 290 -10.97 9.11 -6.68
CA ASP A 290 -9.76 9.91 -6.80
C ASP A 290 -8.53 8.99 -6.74
N ARG A 291 -7.65 9.11 -7.74
CA ARG A 291 -6.37 8.39 -7.80
C ARG A 291 -5.21 9.27 -7.29
N GLY A 292 -5.45 10.55 -7.09
CA GLY A 292 -4.48 11.54 -6.67
C GLY A 292 -3.57 12.00 -7.81
N CYS A 293 -2.99 13.19 -7.63
CA CYS A 293 -2.12 13.85 -8.59
C CYS A 293 -0.71 14.03 -8.00
N LEU A 294 0.31 13.80 -8.84
CA LEU A 294 1.69 14.12 -8.54
C LEU A 294 2.03 15.51 -9.09
N CYS A 295 2.86 16.28 -8.36
CA CYS A 295 3.29 17.60 -8.78
C CYS A 295 4.59 17.55 -9.59
N GLN A 296 4.57 18.02 -10.85
CA GLN A 296 5.77 18.20 -11.68
C GLN A 296 6.74 19.19 -11.03
N GLY A 297 6.21 20.22 -10.37
CA GLY A 297 7.00 21.19 -9.62
C GLY A 297 7.83 20.57 -8.50
N CYS A 298 7.24 19.66 -7.70
CA CYS A 298 7.98 18.95 -6.65
C CYS A 298 9.11 18.09 -7.23
N GLU A 299 8.88 17.46 -8.38
CA GLU A 299 9.92 16.69 -9.08
C GLU A 299 11.06 17.60 -9.57
N VAL A 300 10.73 18.74 -10.18
CA VAL A 300 11.72 19.73 -10.62
C VAL A 300 12.56 20.20 -9.44
N VAL A 301 11.94 20.54 -8.30
CA VAL A 301 12.68 20.96 -7.10
C VAL A 301 13.62 19.86 -6.59
N CYS A 302 13.18 18.61 -6.57
CA CYS A 302 14.03 17.49 -6.18
C CYS A 302 15.24 17.35 -7.12
N LYS A 303 15.02 17.36 -8.45
CA LYS A 303 16.09 17.24 -9.45
C LYS A 303 17.04 18.44 -9.47
N ASP A 304 16.54 19.65 -9.25
CA ASP A 304 17.35 20.87 -9.21
C ASP A 304 18.15 20.98 -7.90
N HIS A 305 17.65 20.43 -6.78
CA HIS A 305 18.42 20.32 -5.54
C HIS A 305 19.67 19.44 -5.71
N ASP A 306 19.52 18.27 -6.36
CA ASP A 306 20.67 17.40 -6.70
C ASP A 306 21.74 18.12 -7.51
N ARG A 307 21.33 19.15 -8.28
CA ARG A 307 22.19 19.97 -9.13
C ARG A 307 22.63 21.28 -8.48
N LYS A 308 22.30 21.52 -7.21
CA LYS A 308 22.57 22.76 -6.46
C LYS A 308 21.99 24.02 -7.14
N ARG A 309 20.80 23.91 -7.73
CA ARG A 309 20.10 25.00 -8.46
C ARG A 309 18.92 25.60 -7.70
N ILE A 310 18.72 25.19 -6.45
CA ILE A 310 17.63 25.70 -5.61
C ILE A 310 18.22 26.69 -4.60
N PRO A 311 17.65 27.90 -4.46
CA PRO A 311 18.07 28.86 -3.45
C PRO A 311 17.93 28.31 -2.02
N ASP A 312 18.88 28.63 -1.13
CA ASP A 312 18.91 28.10 0.24
C ASP A 312 17.65 28.45 1.04
N ASN A 313 17.09 29.66 0.85
CA ASN A 313 15.86 30.08 1.50
C ASN A 313 14.65 29.19 1.13
N VAL A 314 14.63 28.64 -0.10
CA VAL A 314 13.60 27.70 -0.54
C VAL A 314 13.79 26.35 0.16
N ILE A 315 15.03 25.89 0.31
CA ILE A 315 15.34 24.65 1.03
C ILE A 315 14.95 24.78 2.51
N SER A 316 15.36 25.86 3.18
CA SER A 316 15.02 26.10 4.59
C SER A 316 13.51 26.21 4.84
N ALA A 317 12.72 26.65 3.85
CA ALA A 317 11.26 26.69 3.96
C ALA A 317 10.60 25.31 3.77
N LEU A 318 11.25 24.38 3.07
CA LEU A 318 10.69 23.07 2.71
C LEU A 318 11.17 21.93 3.62
N VAL A 319 12.36 22.08 4.19
CA VAL A 319 13.08 21.02 4.90
C VAL A 319 13.26 21.44 6.37
N PRO A 320 12.75 20.65 7.33
CA PRO A 320 13.01 20.90 8.74
C PRO A 320 14.52 20.88 9.04
N PRO A 321 15.04 21.71 9.98
CA PRO A 321 16.49 21.86 10.19
C PRO A 321 17.27 20.57 10.47
N GLU A 322 16.65 19.61 11.15
CA GLU A 322 17.27 18.33 11.52
C GLU A 322 17.05 17.21 10.49
N ALA A 323 16.27 17.47 9.43
CA ALA A 323 15.95 16.48 8.41
C ALA A 323 16.92 16.53 7.22
N SER A 324 17.13 15.37 6.61
CA SER A 324 17.85 15.30 5.33
C SER A 324 17.05 15.95 4.20
N ALA A 325 17.60 17.00 3.59
CA ALA A 325 16.98 17.70 2.47
C ALA A 325 16.64 16.76 1.31
N GLN A 326 17.58 15.88 0.95
CA GLN A 326 17.36 14.90 -0.11
C GLN A 326 16.15 14.01 0.18
N ARG A 327 16.02 13.60 1.44
CA ARG A 327 14.99 12.69 1.91
C ARG A 327 13.60 13.32 1.83
N VAL A 328 13.48 14.57 2.30
CA VAL A 328 12.24 15.34 2.29
C VAL A 328 11.84 15.68 0.85
N LEU A 329 12.77 16.20 0.04
CA LEU A 329 12.46 16.60 -1.33
C LEU A 329 12.08 15.40 -2.22
N SER A 330 12.77 14.27 -2.07
CA SER A 330 12.39 13.02 -2.73
C SER A 330 10.99 12.56 -2.31
N ALA A 331 10.67 12.56 -1.01
CA ALA A 331 9.34 12.21 -0.53
C ALA A 331 8.24 13.13 -1.07
N ARG A 332 8.53 14.44 -1.22
CA ARG A 332 7.60 15.40 -1.83
C ARG A 332 7.38 15.16 -3.31
N ALA A 333 8.40 14.74 -4.06
CA ALA A 333 8.29 14.43 -5.49
C ALA A 333 7.36 13.23 -5.79
N PHE A 334 7.20 12.32 -4.82
CA PHE A 334 6.28 11.17 -4.90
C PHE A 334 5.03 11.33 -4.03
N ARG A 335 4.78 12.52 -3.48
CA ARG A 335 3.58 12.79 -2.68
C ARG A 335 2.39 13.01 -3.60
N LEU A 336 1.41 12.12 -3.48
CA LEU A 336 0.13 12.26 -4.15
C LEU A 336 -0.79 13.17 -3.34
N HIS A 337 -1.47 14.07 -4.03
CA HIS A 337 -2.47 14.96 -3.47
C HIS A 337 -3.85 14.55 -3.98
N SER A 338 -4.90 14.70 -3.17
CA SER A 338 -6.26 14.67 -3.70
C SER A 338 -6.46 15.79 -4.72
N ARG A 339 -7.45 15.68 -5.60
CA ARG A 339 -7.72 16.73 -6.60
C ARG A 339 -7.87 18.12 -5.96
N ASP A 340 -8.66 18.22 -4.89
CA ASP A 340 -8.87 19.48 -4.17
C ASP A 340 -7.61 19.95 -3.44
N GLY A 341 -6.90 19.03 -2.80
CA GLY A 341 -5.64 19.33 -2.10
C GLY A 341 -4.50 19.71 -3.05
N PHE A 342 -4.57 19.27 -4.31
CA PHE A 342 -3.57 19.58 -5.33
C PHE A 342 -3.63 21.05 -5.76
N LEU A 343 -4.84 21.62 -5.91
CA LEU A 343 -5.02 23.04 -6.20
C LEU A 343 -4.38 23.93 -5.14
N GLU A 344 -4.59 23.60 -3.86
CA GLU A 344 -3.98 24.36 -2.77
C GLU A 344 -2.46 24.16 -2.70
N HIS A 345 -1.99 22.96 -3.03
CA HIS A 345 -0.57 22.67 -3.12
C HIS A 345 0.14 23.50 -4.19
N ILE A 346 -0.38 23.55 -5.41
CA ILE A 346 0.30 24.21 -6.54
C ILE A 346 0.41 25.73 -6.34
N LYS A 347 -0.54 26.35 -5.63
CA LYS A 347 -0.45 27.76 -5.24
C LYS A 347 0.79 28.06 -4.42
N ASN A 348 1.26 27.12 -3.61
CA ASN A 348 2.38 27.31 -2.68
C ASN A 348 3.66 26.54 -3.09
N CYS A 349 3.60 25.75 -4.15
CA CYS A 349 4.73 24.97 -4.62
C CYS A 349 5.67 25.82 -5.48
N TYR A 350 6.89 26.06 -4.99
CA TYR A 350 7.94 26.81 -5.71
C TYR A 350 8.16 26.29 -7.14
N GLY A 351 8.30 24.97 -7.31
CA GLY A 351 8.50 24.38 -8.63
C GLY A 351 7.29 24.49 -9.54
N ALA A 352 6.07 24.45 -8.99
CA ALA A 352 4.85 24.58 -9.79
C ALA A 352 4.70 26.01 -10.32
N ARG A 353 4.96 27.03 -9.48
CA ARG A 353 4.99 28.44 -9.91
C ARG A 353 6.01 28.66 -11.03
N LYS A 354 7.23 28.13 -10.88
CA LYS A 354 8.26 28.18 -11.93
C LYS A 354 7.80 27.57 -13.26
N ILE A 355 6.93 26.55 -13.24
CA ILE A 355 6.39 25.95 -14.47
C ILE A 355 5.25 26.80 -15.05
N LEU A 356 4.41 27.39 -14.20
CA LEU A 356 3.25 28.19 -14.62
C LEU A 356 3.62 29.60 -15.12
N ASP A 357 4.72 30.15 -14.60
CA ASP A 357 5.24 31.48 -14.97
C ASP A 357 6.09 31.45 -16.26
N ASN A 358 6.44 30.25 -16.75
CA ASN A 358 7.07 30.01 -18.06
C ASN A 358 6.02 29.62 -19.09
#